data_AF-A0A1R3V462-F1
#
_entry.id   AF-A0A1R3V462-F1
#
_cell.length_a   1.000
_cell.length_b   1.000
_cell.length_c   1.000
_cell.angle_alpha   90.00
_cell.angle_beta   90.00
_cell.angle_gamma   90.00
#
_symmetry.space_group_name_H-M   'P 1'
#
loop_
_entity.id
_entity.type
_entity.pdbx_description
1 polymer ?
#
loop_
_entity_poly.entity_id
_entity_poly.type
_entity_poly.pdbx_seq_one_letter_code
_entity_poly.pdbx_strand_id
1 'polypeptide(L)' 'MLDVLQPKAILLADRSYDNDAIRALAAGRGAWANIPPRKTLRQMVYRQRNLVER' A
#
# COMPACT_ATOMS: atom_id res chain seq x y z
N MET A 1 14.08 -9.38 -5.05
CA MET A 1 13.82 -8.14 -5.82
C MET A 1 13.90 -6.89 -4.94
N LEU A 2 13.25 -6.83 -3.76
CA LEU A 2 13.44 -5.71 -2.82
C LEU A 2 14.73 -5.78 -1.98
N ASP A 3 15.46 -6.91 -2.01
CA ASP A 3 16.73 -7.07 -1.29
C ASP A 3 17.87 -6.15 -1.74
N VAL A 4 17.75 -5.54 -2.92
CA VAL A 4 18.78 -4.66 -3.50
C VAL A 4 18.54 -3.18 -3.14
N LEU A 5 17.54 -2.88 -2.32
CA LEU A 5 17.24 -1.51 -1.89
C LEU A 5 18.38 -0.95 -1.04
N GLN A 6 19.06 0.05 -1.60
CA GLN A 6 20.10 0.79 -0.89
C GLN A 6 19.50 1.76 0.13
N PRO A 7 20.21 2.08 1.22
CA PRO A 7 19.81 3.15 2.12
C PRO A 7 19.68 4.47 1.35
N LYS A 8 18.65 5.27 1.67
CA LYS A 8 18.29 6.52 0.97
C LYS A 8 17.77 6.36 -0.47
N ALA A 9 17.56 5.15 -0.95
CA ALA A 9 16.91 4.93 -2.23
C ALA A 9 15.42 5.31 -2.18
N ILE A 10 14.86 5.72 -3.32
CA ILE A 10 13.44 5.97 -3.48
C ILE A 10 12.82 4.77 -4.20
N LEU A 11 11.93 4.05 -3.52
CA LEU A 11 11.15 2.98 -4.11
C LEU A 11 9.91 3.58 -4.77
N LEU A 12 9.93 3.64 -6.10
CA LEU A 12 8.78 3.98 -6.95
C LEU A 12 8.06 2.69 -7.33
N ALA A 13 6.79 2.57 -6.95
CA ALA A 13 5.95 1.44 -7.33
C ALA A 13 4.52 1.87 -7.65
N ASP A 14 3.85 1.09 -8.48
CA ASP A 14 2.44 1.29 -8.76
C ASP A 14 1.58 1.05 -7.49
N ARG A 15 0.42 1.69 -7.44
CA ARG A 15 -0.57 1.55 -6.37
C ARG A 15 -0.92 0.10 -6.04
N SER A 16 -0.91 -0.78 -7.03
CA SER A 16 -1.22 -2.20 -6.86
C SER A 16 -0.20 -2.92 -5.95
N TYR A 17 1.01 -2.35 -5.81
CA TYR A 17 2.07 -2.81 -4.93
C TYR A 17 2.08 -2.12 -3.56
N ASP A 18 1.09 -1.27 -3.26
CA ASP A 18 0.92 -0.72 -1.92
C ASP A 18 0.45 -1.84 -0.97
N ASN A 19 1.40 -2.34 -0.21
CA ASN A 19 1.21 -3.30 0.87
C ASN A 19 2.08 -2.86 2.06
N ASP A 20 1.56 -3.02 3.28
CA ASP A 20 2.25 -2.72 4.52
C ASP A 20 3.61 -3.43 4.61
N ALA A 21 3.70 -4.67 4.10
CA ALA A 21 4.95 -5.42 4.05
C ALA A 21 6.05 -4.71 3.22
N ILE A 22 5.67 -4.08 2.11
CA ILE A 22 6.61 -3.35 1.22
C ILE A 22 7.04 -2.04 1.87
N ARG A 23 6.12 -1.32 2.51
CA ARG A 23 6.43 -0.09 3.26
C ARG A 23 7.35 -0.36 4.45
N ALA A 24 7.07 -1.41 5.22
CA ALA A 24 7.87 -1.80 6.37
C ALA A 24 9.30 -2.21 5.96
N LEU A 25 9.43 -2.97 4.87
CA LEU A 25 10.71 -3.42 4.36
C LEU A 25 11.54 -2.26 3.78
N ALA A 26 10.91 -1.30 3.08
CA ALA A 26 11.58 -0.09 2.63
C ALA A 26 12.05 0.78 3.82
N ALA A 27 11.19 1.00 4.81
CA ALA A 27 11.52 1.76 6.01
C ALA A 27 12.65 1.11 6.83
N GLY A 28 12.62 -0.22 7.00
CA GLY A 28 13.66 -0.99 7.70
C GLY A 28 15.03 -0.93 7.01
N ARG A 29 15.07 -0.63 5.70
CA ARG A 29 16.30 -0.42 4.93
C ARG A 29 16.71 1.06 4.81
N GLY A 30 15.95 1.98 5.39
CA GLY A 30 16.19 3.42 5.26
C GLY A 30 15.89 3.96 3.85
N ALA A 31 15.09 3.24 3.07
CA ALA A 31 14.59 3.68 1.78
C ALA A 31 13.21 4.33 1.91
N TRP A 32 12.93 5.32 1.08
CA TRP A 32 11.63 6.00 1.07
C TRP A 32 10.72 5.38 0.02
N ALA A 33 9.56 4.89 0.43
CA ALA A 33 8.56 4.31 -0.47
C ALA A 33 7.59 5.39 -0.97
N ASN A 34 7.76 5.82 -2.22
CA ASN A 34 6.85 6.73 -2.91
C ASN A 34 5.78 5.95 -3.67
N ILE A 35 4.83 5.38 -2.94
CA ILE A 35 3.75 4.55 -3.48
C ILE A 35 2.39 5.21 -3.18
N PRO A 36 1.51 5.39 -4.18
CA PRO A 36 0.18 5.92 -3.95
C PRO A 36 -0.64 4.99 -3.03
N PRO A 37 -1.36 5.52 -2.01
CA PRO A 37 -2.11 4.67 -1.08
C PRO A 37 -3.23 3.91 -1.80
N ARG A 38 -3.37 2.63 -1.49
CA ARG A 38 -4.47 1.80 -2.00
C ARG A 38 -5.80 2.30 -1.42
N LYS A 39 -6.73 2.74 -2.27
CA LYS A 39 -8.09 3.08 -1.82
C LYS A 39 -8.89 1.79 -1.68
N THR A 40 -9.29 1.48 -0.47
CA THR A 40 -10.20 0.37 -0.18
C THR A 40 -11.64 0.83 -0.37
N LEU A 41 -12.31 0.34 -1.43
CA LEU A 41 -13.74 0.61 -1.68
C LEU A 41 -14.69 -0.16 -0.73
N ARG A 42 -14.16 -1.01 0.16
CA ARG A 42 -14.95 -1.97 0.93
C ARG A 42 -15.97 -1.31 1.87
N GLN A 43 -15.63 -0.23 2.57
CA GLN A 43 -16.56 0.36 3.54
C GLN A 43 -17.83 0.93 2.87
N MET A 44 -17.69 1.53 1.69
CA MET A 44 -18.83 2.07 0.95
C MET A 44 -19.76 0.95 0.44
N VAL A 45 -19.16 -0.13 -0.08
CA VAL A 45 -19.90 -1.27 -0.63
C VAL A 45 -20.69 -2.01 0.45
N TYR A 46 -20.10 -2.22 1.64
CA TYR A 46 -20.82 -2.84 2.76
C TYR A 46 -21.94 -1.95 3.30
N ARG A 47 -21.74 -0.63 3.35
CA ARG A 47 -22.79 0.30 3.76
C ARG A 47 -23.97 0.29 2.80
N GLN A 48 -23.73 0.19 1.49
CA GLN A 48 -24.78 0.08 0.47
C GLN A 48 -25.50 -1.27 0.50
N ARG A 49 -24.79 -2.38 0.76
CA ARG A 49 -25.42 -3.70 0.92
C ARG A 49 -26.34 -3.77 2.14
N ASN A 50 -25.92 -3.22 3.28
CA ASN A 50 -26.74 -3.16 4.49
C ASN A 50 -28.05 -2.35 4.32
N LEU A 51 -28.14 -1.48 3.30
CA LEU A 51 -29.37 -0.74 2.96
C LEU A 51 -30.33 -1.54 2.09
N VAL A 52 -29.86 -2.58 1.40
CA VAL A 52 -30.68 -3.46 0.55
C VAL A 52 -31.14 -4.70 1.33
N GLU A 53 -30.36 -5.14 2.31
CA GLU A 53 -30.64 -6.33 3.12
C GLU A 53 -31.47 -6.06 4.40
N ARG A 54 -31.94 -4.81 4.62
CA ARG A 54 -32.80 -4.40 5.75
C ARG A 54 -34.18 -3.99 5.26
#